data_AF-A0A0N1HT04-F1
#
_entry.id   AF-A0A0N1HT04-F1
#
_cell.length_a   1.000
_cell.length_b   1.000
_cell.length_c   1.000
_cell.angle_alpha   90.00
_cell.angle_beta   90.00
_cell.angle_gamma   90.00
#
_symmetry.space_group_name_H-M   'P 1'
#
loop_
_entity.id
_entity.type
_entity.pdbx_description
1 polymer ?
#
loop_
_entity_poly.entity_id
_entity_poly.type
_entity_poly.pdbx_seq_one_letter_code
_entity_poly.pdbx_strand_id
1 'polypeptide(L)'
;MAHDMDLTEAERWQRQVAEGEKPFSKAPYPTPPPFWKHFTRANIERLKSAPADEPLPYDLLVLRPPPPPPPSHDSYLAFDKPNPIDTTPELPSADTLLFDPSDPDLNHAVVLSRLTKSLLLNFLEFSAILADAPTERDEKMEDIQRLVKNIIVVINMYRPHQARESVKEMLQGMLDDGQREIDESDRLQGEVKGFLESVQAWNEDATKTANANGLIHTNGHNTQNGTSDEESAEVTEARRLWRIVHDVAGEEVST
;
A
#
# COMPACT_ATOMS: atom_id res chain seq x y z
N MET A 1 45.87 39.68 -30.16
CA MET A 1 44.42 39.84 -30.34
C MET A 1 43.75 38.76 -29.50
N ALA A 2 43.42 39.13 -28.27
CA ALA A 2 42.70 38.31 -27.32
C ALA A 2 41.28 38.87 -27.23
N HIS A 3 40.26 38.04 -27.47
CA HIS A 3 38.88 38.22 -27.01
C HIS A 3 38.08 36.98 -27.44
N ASP A 4 38.20 35.90 -26.69
CA ASP A 4 37.10 34.92 -26.57
C ASP A 4 36.52 35.19 -25.18
N MET A 5 35.52 36.09 -25.15
CA MET A 5 34.78 36.44 -23.95
C MET A 5 33.71 35.40 -23.66
N ASP A 6 33.52 35.16 -22.36
CA ASP A 6 32.55 34.30 -21.69
C ASP A 6 31.29 33.92 -22.48
N LEU A 7 31.26 32.65 -22.92
CA LEU A 7 30.00 31.95 -23.18
C LEU A 7 29.30 31.69 -21.85
N THR A 8 28.07 32.20 -21.73
CA THR A 8 27.20 31.98 -20.56
C THR A 8 26.89 30.50 -20.37
N GLU A 9 26.62 30.05 -19.14
CA GLU A 9 26.32 28.64 -18.84
C GLU A 9 25.16 28.09 -19.69
N ALA A 10 24.19 28.94 -20.04
CA ALA A 10 23.07 28.61 -20.91
C ALA A 10 23.52 28.28 -22.35
N GLU A 11 24.51 28.98 -22.89
CA GLU A 11 25.06 28.71 -24.23
C GLU A 11 25.90 27.44 -24.24
N ARG A 12 26.61 27.13 -23.13
CA ARG A 12 27.31 25.85 -22.95
C ARG A 12 26.34 24.68 -22.88
N TRP A 13 25.19 24.87 -22.25
CA TRP A 13 24.08 23.91 -22.23
C TRP A 13 23.53 23.65 -23.63
N GLN A 14 23.20 24.71 -24.37
CA GLN A 14 22.70 24.57 -25.75
C GLN A 14 23.72 23.88 -26.66
N ARG A 15 25.02 24.15 -26.48
CA ARG A 15 26.09 23.49 -27.24
C ARG A 15 26.25 22.01 -26.89
N GLN A 16 26.16 21.64 -25.61
CA GLN A 16 26.24 20.22 -25.20
C GLN A 16 25.01 19.42 -25.63
N VAL A 17 23.83 20.04 -25.63
CA VAL A 17 22.61 19.44 -26.20
C VAL A 17 22.77 19.24 -27.71
N ALA A 18 23.32 20.22 -28.42
CA ALA A 18 23.56 20.14 -29.87
C ALA A 18 24.69 19.15 -30.26
N GLU A 19 25.76 19.03 -29.46
CA GLU A 19 26.88 18.11 -29.74
C GLU A 19 26.56 16.64 -29.41
N GLY A 20 25.47 16.38 -28.68
CA GLY A 20 24.92 15.04 -28.44
C GLY A 20 24.12 14.45 -29.61
N GLU A 21 23.72 15.27 -30.59
CA GLU A 21 22.95 14.86 -31.77
C GLU A 21 23.85 14.34 -32.91
N LYS A 22 24.64 13.30 -32.64
CA LYS A 22 25.08 12.42 -33.74
C LYS A 22 24.02 11.34 -33.93
N PRO A 23 23.34 11.27 -35.08
CA PRO A 23 22.28 10.30 -35.32
C PRO A 23 22.90 8.90 -35.53
N PHE A 24 23.28 8.25 -34.44
CA PHE A 24 23.49 6.80 -34.42
C PHE A 24 22.12 6.14 -34.63
N SER A 25 22.01 5.38 -35.71
CA SER A 25 20.90 4.51 -36.14
C SER A 25 19.62 4.54 -35.29
N LYS A 26 18.51 5.00 -35.87
CA LYS A 26 17.15 5.05 -35.29
C LYS A 26 16.78 3.78 -34.50
N ALA A 27 17.05 3.81 -33.19
CA ALA A 27 16.35 2.95 -32.25
C ALA A 27 14.88 3.41 -32.19
N PRO A 28 13.91 2.49 -32.05
CA PRO A 28 12.48 2.84 -31.96
C PRO A 28 12.12 3.62 -30.68
N TYR A 29 13.04 3.69 -29.71
CA TYR A 29 12.86 4.39 -28.45
C TYR A 29 13.92 5.46 -28.26
N PRO A 30 13.57 6.60 -27.63
CA PRO A 30 14.55 7.63 -27.30
C PRO A 30 15.63 7.05 -26.40
N THR A 31 16.85 7.56 -26.55
CA THR A 31 17.93 7.22 -25.61
C THR A 31 17.58 7.76 -24.22
N PRO A 32 17.98 7.06 -23.14
CA PRO A 32 17.71 7.53 -21.79
C PRO A 32 18.37 8.90 -21.56
N PRO A 33 17.76 9.78 -20.74
CA PRO A 33 18.27 11.12 -20.49
C PRO A 33 19.74 11.12 -20.02
N PRO A 34 20.61 12.01 -20.54
CA PRO A 34 22.07 11.93 -20.37
C PRO A 34 22.53 11.92 -18.91
N PHE A 35 21.68 12.41 -18.02
CA PHE A 35 21.92 12.47 -16.59
C PHE A 35 22.15 11.09 -15.93
N TRP A 36 21.71 9.99 -16.55
CA TRP A 36 21.92 8.62 -16.03
C TRP A 36 23.41 8.28 -15.82
N LYS A 37 24.31 8.92 -16.58
CA LYS A 37 25.76 8.68 -16.49
C LYS A 37 26.37 9.10 -15.15
N HIS A 38 25.72 10.04 -14.44
CA HIS A 38 26.22 10.53 -13.16
C HIS A 38 25.83 9.62 -11.98
N PHE A 39 24.95 8.62 -12.20
CA PHE A 39 24.53 7.61 -11.21
C PHE A 39 25.61 6.55 -10.98
N THR A 40 26.78 6.99 -10.50
CA THR A 40 27.90 6.10 -10.13
C THR A 40 27.98 5.90 -8.62
N ARG A 41 28.53 4.76 -8.17
CA ARG A 41 28.71 4.46 -6.74
C ARG A 41 29.52 5.55 -6.01
N ALA A 42 30.58 6.03 -6.66
CA ALA A 42 31.44 7.09 -6.13
C ALA A 42 30.66 8.41 -5.95
N ASN A 43 29.80 8.79 -6.90
CA ASN A 43 29.00 10.02 -6.78
C ASN A 43 27.92 9.88 -5.70
N ILE A 44 27.33 8.70 -5.53
CA ILE A 44 26.35 8.43 -4.46
C ILE A 44 27.01 8.53 -3.09
N GLU A 45 28.21 7.99 -2.91
CA GLU A 45 28.97 8.12 -1.65
C GLU A 45 29.35 9.58 -1.37
N ARG A 46 29.79 10.32 -2.39
CA ARG A 46 30.06 11.77 -2.28
C ARG A 46 28.82 12.58 -1.93
N LEU A 47 27.65 12.22 -2.46
CA LEU A 47 26.39 12.89 -2.11
C LEU A 47 26.01 12.65 -0.65
N LYS A 48 26.27 11.45 -0.11
CA LYS A 48 26.00 11.13 1.31
C LYS A 48 26.90 11.90 2.27
N SER A 49 28.14 12.17 1.89
CA SER A 49 29.09 12.94 2.70
C SER A 49 29.01 14.46 2.48
N ALA A 50 28.27 14.92 1.47
CA ALA A 50 28.12 16.33 1.17
C ALA A 50 27.16 17.03 2.15
N PRO A 51 27.47 18.27 2.59
CA PRO A 51 26.55 19.06 3.39
C PRO A 51 25.27 19.39 2.59
N ALA A 52 24.13 19.46 3.30
CA ALA A 52 22.83 19.65 2.67
C ALA A 52 22.68 21.01 1.96
N ASP A 53 23.35 22.05 2.48
CA ASP A 53 23.16 23.47 2.15
C ASP A 53 24.18 24.06 1.15
N GLU A 54 25.17 23.30 0.69
CA GLU A 54 26.13 23.82 -0.30
C GLU A 54 25.65 23.60 -1.74
N PRO A 55 25.95 24.54 -2.66
CA PRO A 55 25.67 24.34 -4.08
C PRO A 55 26.48 23.16 -4.61
N LEU A 56 25.79 22.06 -4.89
CA LEU A 56 26.40 20.83 -5.37
C LEU A 56 26.88 20.99 -6.82
N PRO A 57 28.02 20.38 -7.18
CA PRO A 57 28.40 20.20 -8.58
C PRO A 57 27.30 19.48 -9.38
N TYR A 58 27.22 19.77 -10.67
CA TYR A 58 26.20 19.21 -11.58
C TYR A 58 26.07 17.68 -11.48
N ASP A 59 27.19 16.98 -11.37
CA ASP A 59 27.26 15.52 -11.24
C ASP A 59 26.53 14.97 -10.00
N LEU A 60 26.42 15.76 -8.93
CA LEU A 60 25.75 15.41 -7.69
C LEU A 60 24.34 16.00 -7.60
N LEU A 61 24.11 17.14 -8.25
CA LEU A 61 22.79 17.79 -8.33
C LEU A 61 21.76 16.88 -9.01
N VAL A 62 22.16 16.23 -10.10
CA VAL A 62 21.37 15.26 -10.86
C VAL A 62 20.87 14.08 -10.00
N LEU A 63 21.60 13.73 -8.93
CA LEU A 63 21.24 12.63 -8.04
C LEU A 63 20.18 13.02 -7.01
N ARG A 64 19.92 14.32 -6.82
CA ARG A 64 18.80 14.80 -6.02
C ARG A 64 17.56 14.89 -6.92
N PRO A 65 16.38 14.45 -6.44
CA PRO A 65 15.13 14.76 -7.12
C PRO A 65 15.01 16.27 -7.36
N PRO A 66 14.45 16.70 -8.50
CA PRO A 66 14.18 18.12 -8.71
C PRO A 66 13.24 18.63 -7.60
N PRO A 67 13.34 19.92 -7.24
CA PRO A 67 12.43 20.51 -6.27
C PRO A 67 10.98 20.35 -6.76
N PRO A 68 10.01 20.21 -5.83
CA PRO A 68 8.61 20.15 -6.22
C PRO A 68 8.24 21.39 -7.05
N PRO A 69 7.34 21.25 -8.04
CA PRO A 69 6.89 22.38 -8.82
C PRO A 69 6.25 23.45 -7.91
N PRO A 70 6.44 24.75 -8.21
CA PRO A 70 5.85 25.80 -7.40
C PRO A 70 4.31 25.72 -7.44
N PRO A 71 3.59 26.21 -6.41
CA PRO A 71 2.13 26.10 -6.31
C PRO A 71 1.34 26.77 -7.45
N SER A 72 2.00 27.58 -8.28
CA SER A 72 1.43 28.24 -9.46
C SER A 72 1.42 27.36 -10.72
N HIS A 73 2.01 26.17 -10.68
CA HIS A 73 1.87 25.22 -11.78
C HIS A 73 0.54 24.50 -11.63
N ASP A 74 -0.36 24.69 -12.60
CA ASP A 74 -1.66 24.02 -12.63
C ASP A 74 -1.62 22.74 -13.48
N SER A 75 -0.54 22.51 -14.25
CA SER A 75 -0.39 21.34 -15.11
C SER A 75 1.07 20.90 -15.24
N TYR A 76 1.27 19.61 -15.52
CA TYR A 76 2.54 19.00 -15.87
C TYR A 76 2.47 18.38 -17.26
N LEU A 77 3.58 18.43 -18.01
CA LEU A 77 3.65 17.82 -19.33
C LEU A 77 3.92 16.31 -19.16
N ALA A 78 3.02 15.47 -19.65
CA ALA A 78 3.30 14.05 -19.83
C ALA A 78 3.00 13.67 -21.29
N PHE A 79 3.99 13.07 -21.96
CA PHE A 79 3.91 12.70 -23.38
C PHE A 79 3.46 13.86 -24.28
N ASP A 80 4.07 15.04 -24.09
CA ASP A 80 3.75 16.28 -24.80
C ASP A 80 2.30 16.76 -24.66
N LYS A 81 1.58 16.27 -23.65
CA LYS A 81 0.24 16.71 -23.30
C LYS A 81 0.25 17.40 -21.93
N PRO A 82 -0.33 18.60 -21.79
CA PRO A 82 -0.54 19.20 -20.49
C PRO A 82 -1.58 18.37 -19.74
N ASN A 83 -1.19 17.85 -18.58
CA ASN A 83 -2.08 17.16 -17.65
C ASN A 83 -2.27 18.05 -16.43
N PRO A 84 -3.50 18.38 -16.05
CA PRO A 84 -3.76 19.20 -14.87
C PRO A 84 -3.25 18.47 -13.60
N ILE A 85 -2.76 19.25 -12.65
CA ILE A 85 -2.37 18.76 -11.32
C ILE A 85 -3.63 18.46 -10.49
N ASP A 86 -4.68 19.27 -10.66
CA ASP A 86 -5.99 18.95 -10.14
C ASP A 86 -6.60 17.81 -10.97
N THR A 87 -6.90 16.69 -10.30
CA THR A 87 -7.51 15.50 -10.90
C THR A 87 -9.04 15.51 -10.75
N THR A 88 -9.60 16.59 -10.20
CA THR A 88 -11.05 16.78 -10.14
C THR A 88 -11.59 16.75 -11.57
N PRO A 89 -12.49 15.81 -11.92
CA PRO A 89 -13.04 15.75 -13.26
C PRO A 89 -13.76 17.06 -13.55
N GLU A 90 -13.35 17.75 -14.63
CA GLU A 90 -14.08 18.92 -15.10
C GLU A 90 -15.52 18.52 -15.41
N LEU A 91 -16.47 19.21 -14.77
CA LEU A 91 -17.88 19.05 -15.09
C LEU A 91 -18.11 19.54 -16.52
N PRO A 92 -18.88 18.81 -17.35
CA PRO A 92 -19.29 19.33 -18.65
C PRO A 92 -20.07 20.63 -18.46
N SER A 93 -20.06 21.49 -19.49
CA SER A 93 -20.75 22.78 -19.48
C SER A 93 -22.17 22.67 -18.93
N ALA A 94 -22.58 23.64 -18.11
CA ALA A 94 -23.89 23.65 -17.45
C ALA A 94 -25.07 23.44 -18.43
N ASP A 95 -24.95 23.94 -19.65
CA ASP A 95 -25.96 23.79 -20.71
C ASP A 95 -26.20 22.32 -21.15
N THR A 96 -25.21 21.44 -20.92
CA THR A 96 -25.28 20.01 -21.24
C THR A 96 -25.90 19.19 -20.11
N LEU A 97 -25.88 19.72 -18.87
CA LEU A 97 -26.37 19.02 -17.70
C LEU A 97 -27.90 18.98 -17.69
N LEU A 98 -28.45 17.84 -17.27
CA LEU A 98 -29.89 17.60 -17.13
C LEU A 98 -30.38 17.76 -15.68
N PHE A 99 -29.45 18.08 -14.77
CA PHE A 99 -29.67 18.27 -13.34
C PHE A 99 -28.70 19.34 -12.82
N ASP A 100 -29.03 19.94 -11.67
CA ASP A 100 -28.13 20.88 -11.00
C ASP A 100 -27.13 20.09 -10.14
N PRO A 101 -25.81 20.14 -10.44
CA PRO A 101 -24.79 19.47 -9.64
C PRO A 101 -24.56 20.13 -8.28
N SER A 102 -25.07 21.34 -8.05
CA SER A 102 -24.87 22.11 -6.82
C SER A 102 -25.96 21.88 -5.77
N ASP A 103 -27.01 21.12 -6.12
CA ASP A 103 -28.12 20.84 -5.22
C ASP A 103 -27.67 19.89 -4.08
N PRO A 104 -27.66 20.34 -2.81
CA PRO A 104 -27.22 19.53 -1.69
C PRO A 104 -28.17 18.36 -1.35
N ASP A 105 -29.44 18.44 -1.76
CA ASP A 105 -30.45 17.40 -1.50
C ASP A 105 -30.59 16.40 -2.68
N LEU A 106 -29.69 16.47 -3.65
CA LEU A 106 -29.73 15.64 -4.84
C LEU A 106 -29.52 14.16 -4.50
N ASN A 107 -30.59 13.37 -4.59
CA ASN A 107 -30.50 11.93 -4.44
C ASN A 107 -29.88 11.29 -5.70
N HIS A 108 -28.55 11.08 -5.67
CA HIS A 108 -27.77 10.50 -6.76
C HIS A 108 -28.36 9.18 -7.31
N ALA A 109 -28.91 8.33 -6.44
CA ALA A 109 -29.49 7.05 -6.85
C ALA A 109 -30.78 7.22 -7.68
N VAL A 110 -31.62 8.19 -7.31
CA VAL A 110 -32.85 8.51 -8.05
C VAL A 110 -32.51 9.14 -9.39
N VAL A 111 -31.56 10.08 -9.43
CA VAL A 111 -31.12 10.73 -10.67
C VAL A 111 -30.50 9.70 -11.63
N LEU A 112 -29.61 8.85 -11.14
CA LEU A 112 -29.00 7.78 -11.94
C LEU A 112 -30.05 6.80 -12.46
N SER A 113 -31.01 6.42 -11.64
CA SER A 113 -32.12 5.53 -12.05
C SER A 113 -33.00 6.17 -13.11
N ARG A 114 -33.24 7.48 -13.04
CA ARG A 114 -34.03 8.22 -14.04
C ARG A 114 -33.27 8.34 -15.36
N LEU A 115 -31.99 8.69 -15.31
CA LEU A 115 -31.13 8.82 -16.50
C LEU A 115 -30.94 7.48 -17.22
N THR A 116 -30.73 6.38 -16.48
CA THR A 116 -30.59 5.04 -17.08
C THR A 116 -31.89 4.55 -17.74
N LYS A 117 -33.06 4.83 -17.14
CA LYS A 117 -34.36 4.57 -17.78
C LYS A 117 -34.55 5.41 -19.05
N SER A 118 -34.17 6.68 -19.01
CA SER A 118 -34.23 7.57 -20.18
C SER A 118 -33.26 7.14 -21.28
N LEU A 119 -32.06 6.65 -20.92
CA LEU A 119 -31.09 6.07 -21.85
C LEU A 119 -31.65 4.82 -22.54
N LEU A 120 -32.28 3.92 -21.78
CA LEU A 120 -32.91 2.73 -22.35
C LEU A 120 -34.04 3.08 -23.33
N LEU A 121 -34.87 4.07 -22.98
CA LEU A 121 -35.94 4.53 -23.85
C LEU A 121 -35.39 5.15 -25.15
N ASN A 122 -34.38 6.02 -25.05
CA ASN A 122 -33.73 6.61 -26.22
C ASN A 122 -33.03 5.55 -27.08
N PHE A 123 -32.46 4.51 -26.49
CA PHE A 123 -31.89 3.39 -27.24
C PHE A 123 -32.94 2.59 -28.02
N LEU A 124 -34.14 2.38 -27.44
CA LEU A 124 -35.26 1.73 -28.13
C LEU A 124 -35.79 2.59 -29.28
N GLU A 125 -35.94 3.89 -29.07
CA GLU A 125 -36.30 4.85 -30.13
C GLU A 125 -35.24 4.88 -31.24
N PHE A 126 -33.97 4.89 -30.88
CA PHE A 126 -32.86 4.83 -31.83
C PHE A 126 -32.88 3.55 -32.67
N SER A 127 -33.15 2.40 -32.05
CA SER A 127 -33.31 1.13 -32.77
C SER A 127 -34.49 1.17 -33.76
N ALA A 128 -35.60 1.78 -33.38
CA ALA A 128 -36.76 1.96 -34.26
C ALA A 128 -36.45 2.91 -35.43
N ILE A 129 -35.75 4.02 -35.18
CA ILE A 129 -35.35 4.99 -36.22
C ILE A 129 -34.36 4.35 -37.20
N LEU A 130 -33.42 3.53 -36.73
CA LEU A 130 -32.53 2.79 -37.61
C LEU A 130 -33.27 1.80 -38.53
N ALA A 131 -34.43 1.30 -38.11
CA ALA A 131 -35.25 0.40 -38.91
C ALA A 131 -36.12 1.14 -39.94
N ASP A 132 -36.64 2.33 -39.62
CA ASP A 132 -37.58 3.07 -40.47
C ASP A 132 -36.90 4.19 -41.29
N ALA A 133 -36.13 5.06 -40.63
CA ALA A 133 -35.52 6.26 -41.22
C ALA A 133 -34.06 6.45 -40.75
N PRO A 134 -33.08 5.72 -41.32
CA PRO A 134 -31.70 5.73 -40.85
C PRO A 134 -30.96 7.08 -41.03
N THR A 135 -31.55 8.03 -41.75
CA THR A 135 -31.02 9.39 -41.96
C THR A 135 -31.21 10.31 -40.76
N GLU A 136 -32.16 10.03 -39.87
CA GLU A 136 -32.47 10.86 -38.69
C GLU A 136 -31.75 10.38 -37.41
N ARG A 137 -30.81 9.44 -37.55
CA ARG A 137 -30.12 8.80 -36.43
C ARG A 137 -29.22 9.75 -35.62
N ASP A 138 -28.70 10.79 -36.26
CA ASP A 138 -27.61 11.59 -35.70
C ASP A 138 -28.11 12.45 -34.53
N GLU A 139 -29.34 12.96 -34.60
CA GLU A 139 -29.98 13.70 -33.49
C GLU A 139 -30.14 12.81 -32.24
N LYS A 140 -30.62 11.59 -32.43
CA LYS A 140 -30.77 10.63 -31.32
C LYS A 140 -29.45 10.12 -30.77
N MET A 141 -28.41 10.05 -31.60
CA MET A 141 -27.06 9.74 -31.14
C MET A 141 -26.54 10.84 -30.20
N GLU A 142 -26.78 12.11 -30.51
CA GLU A 142 -26.40 13.23 -29.65
C GLU A 142 -27.14 13.19 -28.31
N ASP A 143 -28.44 12.89 -28.31
CA ASP A 143 -29.24 12.71 -27.09
C ASP A 143 -28.68 11.58 -26.20
N ILE A 144 -28.34 10.43 -26.79
CA ILE A 144 -27.72 9.30 -26.09
C ILE A 144 -26.37 9.72 -25.50
N GLN A 145 -25.52 10.41 -26.28
CA GLN A 145 -24.23 10.90 -25.79
C GLN A 145 -24.41 11.88 -24.62
N ARG A 146 -25.40 12.78 -24.69
CA ARG A 146 -25.75 13.70 -23.61
C ARG A 146 -26.17 12.94 -22.34
N LEU A 147 -27.02 11.92 -22.47
CA LEU A 147 -27.45 11.08 -21.34
C LEU A 147 -26.26 10.35 -20.69
N VAL A 148 -25.37 9.77 -21.49
CA VAL A 148 -24.18 9.06 -21.00
C VAL A 148 -23.22 10.01 -20.28
N LYS A 149 -22.96 11.21 -20.85
CA LYS A 149 -22.13 12.24 -20.18
C LYS A 149 -22.72 12.61 -18.81
N ASN A 150 -24.03 12.83 -18.74
CA ASN A 150 -24.73 13.12 -17.49
C ASN A 150 -24.62 11.97 -16.46
N ILE A 151 -24.75 10.72 -16.90
CA ILE A 151 -24.58 9.54 -16.03
C ILE A 151 -23.16 9.51 -15.44
N ILE A 152 -22.13 9.76 -16.26
CA ILE A 152 -20.74 9.79 -15.80
C ILE A 152 -20.54 10.88 -14.75
N VAL A 153 -21.15 12.06 -14.93
CA VAL A 153 -21.09 13.14 -13.94
C VAL A 153 -21.71 12.70 -12.61
N VAL A 154 -22.91 12.10 -12.61
CA VAL A 154 -23.55 11.59 -11.39
C VAL A 154 -22.66 10.56 -10.68
N ILE A 155 -22.05 9.65 -11.44
CA ILE A 155 -21.12 8.65 -10.89
C ILE A 155 -19.90 9.34 -10.26
N ASN A 156 -19.33 10.33 -10.95
CA ASN A 156 -18.17 11.08 -10.47
C ASN A 156 -18.48 11.85 -9.18
N MET A 157 -19.66 12.47 -9.08
CA MET A 157 -20.12 13.12 -7.85
C MET A 157 -20.26 12.15 -6.67
N TYR A 158 -20.53 10.87 -6.94
CA TYR A 158 -20.63 9.84 -5.90
C TYR A 158 -19.27 9.30 -5.43
N ARG A 159 -18.17 9.51 -6.18
CA ARG A 159 -16.83 8.99 -5.87
C ARG A 159 -16.32 9.37 -4.47
N PRO A 160 -16.45 10.63 -4.00
CA PRO A 160 -15.98 11.01 -2.67
C PRO A 160 -16.75 10.30 -1.55
N HIS A 161 -18.05 10.03 -1.76
CA HIS A 161 -18.82 9.23 -0.81
C HIS A 161 -18.35 7.77 -0.80
N GLN A 162 -18.15 7.17 -1.99
CA GLN A 162 -17.62 5.80 -2.12
C GLN A 162 -16.26 5.64 -1.43
N ALA A 163 -15.34 6.59 -1.62
CA ALA A 163 -14.02 6.56 -0.98
C ALA A 163 -14.13 6.60 0.55
N ARG A 164 -15.01 7.44 1.09
CA ARG A 164 -15.24 7.53 2.54
C ARG A 164 -15.79 6.24 3.12
N GLU A 165 -16.80 5.64 2.49
CA GLU A 165 -17.34 4.36 2.96
C GLU A 165 -16.33 3.22 2.82
N SER A 166 -15.51 3.22 1.77
CA SER A 166 -14.42 2.23 1.62
C SER A 166 -13.36 2.35 2.71
N VAL A 167 -12.97 3.57 3.09
CA VAL A 167 -12.04 3.80 4.22
C VAL A 167 -12.67 3.38 5.54
N LYS A 168 -13.96 3.68 5.74
CA LYS A 168 -14.69 3.27 6.94
C LYS A 168 -14.77 1.75 7.06
N GLU A 169 -15.07 1.04 5.98
CA GLU A 169 -15.10 -0.42 5.94
C GLU A 169 -13.72 -1.00 6.27
N MET A 170 -12.65 -0.44 5.69
CA MET A 170 -11.27 -0.83 6.01
C MET A 170 -10.95 -0.64 7.51
N LEU A 171 -11.34 0.49 8.09
CA LEU A 171 -11.10 0.78 9.52
C LEU A 171 -11.94 -0.11 10.44
N GLN A 172 -13.16 -0.47 10.04
CA GLN A 172 -13.99 -1.44 10.76
C GLN A 172 -13.34 -2.81 10.76
N GLY A 173 -12.81 -3.27 9.61
CA GLY A 173 -12.05 -4.52 9.55
C GLY A 173 -10.83 -4.52 10.46
N MET A 174 -10.06 -3.43 10.51
CA MET A 174 -8.93 -3.30 11.43
C MET A 174 -9.34 -3.36 12.91
N LEU A 175 -10.50 -2.79 13.26
CA LEU A 175 -11.01 -2.84 14.62
C LEU A 175 -11.45 -4.25 15.01
N ASP A 176 -12.13 -4.96 14.09
CA ASP A 176 -12.57 -6.34 14.29
C ASP A 176 -11.37 -7.30 14.44
N ASP A 177 -10.33 -7.12 13.61
CA ASP A 177 -9.08 -7.88 13.72
C ASP A 177 -8.37 -7.60 15.05
N GLY A 178 -8.29 -6.34 15.46
CA GLY A 178 -7.70 -5.95 16.74
C GLY A 178 -8.47 -6.51 17.94
N GLN A 179 -9.80 -6.54 17.88
CA GLN A 179 -10.61 -7.16 18.93
C GLN A 179 -10.36 -8.67 19.01
N ARG A 180 -10.26 -9.34 17.86
CA ARG A 180 -9.94 -10.78 17.82
C ARG A 180 -8.57 -11.08 18.42
N GLU A 181 -7.57 -10.24 18.14
CA GLU A 181 -6.23 -10.38 18.71
C GLU A 181 -6.25 -10.19 20.24
N ILE A 182 -7.02 -9.22 20.75
CA ILE A 182 -7.20 -9.02 22.20
C ILE A 182 -7.87 -10.25 22.82
N ASP A 183 -8.95 -10.76 22.23
CA ASP A 183 -9.67 -11.93 22.73
C ASP A 183 -8.75 -13.18 22.74
N GLU A 184 -7.87 -13.32 21.74
CA GLU A 184 -6.87 -14.38 21.69
C GLU A 184 -5.80 -14.21 22.78
N SER A 185 -5.32 -12.98 22.99
CA SER A 185 -4.37 -12.64 24.06
C SER A 185 -4.95 -12.95 25.44
N ASP A 186 -6.21 -12.57 25.69
CA ASP A 186 -6.91 -12.86 26.95
C ASP A 186 -7.09 -14.37 27.17
N ARG A 187 -7.38 -15.14 26.12
CA ARG A 187 -7.44 -16.61 26.18
C ARG A 187 -6.08 -17.20 26.56
N LEU A 188 -5.02 -16.78 25.88
CA LEU A 188 -3.65 -17.24 26.15
C LEU A 188 -3.20 -16.85 27.56
N GLN A 189 -3.52 -15.64 28.01
CA GLN A 189 -3.24 -15.20 29.37
C GLN A 189 -3.95 -16.09 30.40
N GLY A 190 -5.21 -16.47 30.15
CA GLY A 190 -5.95 -17.42 30.98
C GLY A 190 -5.29 -18.80 31.04
N GLU A 191 -4.84 -19.32 29.91
CA GLU A 191 -4.12 -20.61 29.81
C GLU A 191 -2.79 -20.58 30.55
N VAL A 192 -1.98 -19.53 30.35
CA VAL A 192 -0.70 -19.34 31.05
C VAL A 192 -0.91 -19.21 32.55
N LYS A 193 -1.93 -18.44 32.99
CA LYS A 193 -2.25 -18.32 34.41
C LYS A 193 -2.67 -19.66 35.01
N GLY A 194 -3.53 -20.42 34.34
CA GLY A 194 -3.93 -21.75 34.78
C GLY A 194 -2.74 -22.72 34.86
N PHE A 195 -1.81 -22.64 33.90
CA PHE A 195 -0.57 -23.41 33.94
C PHE A 195 0.29 -23.03 35.14
N LEU A 196 0.50 -21.73 35.40
CA LEU A 196 1.26 -21.25 36.56
C LEU A 196 0.63 -21.69 37.89
N GLU A 197 -0.71 -21.64 38.00
CA GLU A 197 -1.43 -22.14 39.19
C GLU A 197 -1.21 -23.64 39.39
N SER A 198 -1.23 -24.44 38.31
CA SER A 198 -0.96 -25.88 38.40
C SER A 198 0.49 -26.21 38.79
N VAL A 199 1.46 -25.46 38.26
CA VAL A 199 2.88 -25.58 38.63
C VAL A 199 3.08 -25.18 40.09
N GLN A 200 2.43 -24.11 40.55
CA GLN A 200 2.46 -23.72 41.95
C GLN A 200 1.89 -24.83 42.84
N ALA A 201 0.75 -25.41 42.46
CA ALA A 201 0.16 -26.53 43.19
C ALA A 201 1.10 -27.74 43.27
N TRP A 202 1.80 -28.08 42.18
CA TRP A 202 2.82 -29.14 42.17
C TRP A 202 4.00 -28.83 43.08
N ASN A 203 4.46 -27.58 43.13
CA ASN A 203 5.53 -27.15 44.04
C ASN A 203 5.09 -27.23 45.52
N GLU A 204 3.86 -26.82 45.83
CA GLU A 204 3.30 -26.95 47.17
C GLU A 204 3.14 -28.42 47.61
N ASP A 205 2.81 -29.32 46.69
CA ASP A 205 2.72 -30.76 46.96
C ASP A 205 4.09 -31.43 47.13
N ALA A 206 5.07 -31.04 46.31
CA ALA A 206 6.46 -31.47 46.44
C ALA A 206 7.08 -31.02 47.77
N THR A 207 6.81 -29.79 48.21
CA THR A 207 7.30 -29.26 49.50
C THR A 207 6.60 -29.89 50.71
N LYS A 208 5.31 -30.24 50.62
CA LYS A 208 4.61 -31.05 51.64
C LYS A 208 5.16 -32.47 51.72
N THR A 209 5.45 -33.10 50.59
CA THR A 209 6.05 -34.44 50.52
C THR A 209 7.48 -34.45 51.08
N ALA A 210 8.27 -33.40 50.81
CA ALA A 210 9.60 -33.21 51.39
C ALA A 210 9.56 -32.98 52.92
N ASN A 211 8.59 -32.21 53.43
CA ASN A 211 8.42 -32.01 54.87
C ASN A 211 7.83 -33.25 55.59
N ALA A 212 7.05 -34.09 54.91
CA ALA A 212 6.53 -35.34 55.47
C ALA A 212 7.62 -36.42 55.63
N ASN A 213 8.65 -36.42 54.78
CA ASN A 213 9.83 -37.29 54.91
C ASN A 213 10.93 -36.71 55.83
N GLY A 214 10.65 -35.59 56.52
CA GLY A 214 11.54 -34.94 57.48
C GLY A 214 11.53 -35.55 58.88
N LEU A 215 11.47 -36.88 59.02
CA LEU A 215 11.83 -37.57 60.26
C LEU A 215 12.11 -39.06 59.98
N ILE A 216 13.25 -39.54 60.49
CA ILE A 216 13.77 -40.93 60.62
C ILE A 216 15.11 -41.17 59.86
N HIS A 217 16.19 -40.86 60.60
CA HIS A 217 17.36 -41.69 60.92
C HIS A 217 18.32 -42.30 59.85
N THR A 218 19.55 -41.79 59.92
CA THR A 218 20.86 -42.49 60.10
C THR A 218 21.33 -43.58 59.13
N ASN A 219 22.46 -43.24 58.49
CA ASN A 219 23.70 -44.03 58.35
C ASN A 219 23.62 -45.54 58.05
N GLY A 220 24.11 -45.94 56.87
CA GLY A 220 24.88 -47.19 56.74
C GLY A 220 24.64 -48.03 55.49
N HIS A 221 25.70 -48.12 54.68
CA HIS A 221 26.12 -49.25 53.83
C HIS A 221 25.51 -49.45 52.42
N ASN A 222 26.32 -49.01 51.46
CA ASN A 222 26.72 -49.64 50.19
C ASN A 222 26.46 -51.16 50.07
N THR A 223 25.72 -51.59 49.03
CA THR A 223 26.14 -52.72 48.17
C THR A 223 25.40 -52.74 46.81
N GLN A 224 26.19 -52.64 45.75
CA GLN A 224 26.12 -53.34 44.45
C GLN A 224 24.81 -53.40 43.62
N ASN A 225 24.86 -52.69 42.49
CA ASN A 225 24.76 -53.20 41.11
C ASN A 225 23.71 -54.29 40.79
N GLY A 226 22.64 -53.88 40.11
CA GLY A 226 21.71 -54.76 39.41
C GLY A 226 21.02 -53.96 38.29
N THR A 227 21.33 -54.31 37.05
CA THR A 227 20.68 -53.84 35.83
C THR A 227 19.21 -54.28 35.81
N SER A 228 18.29 -53.32 35.79
CA SER A 228 16.91 -53.52 35.36
C SER A 228 16.42 -52.24 34.69
N ASP A 229 16.10 -52.35 33.40
CA ASP A 229 15.46 -51.32 32.59
C ASP A 229 14.03 -51.05 33.09
N GLU A 230 13.91 -50.34 34.19
CA GLU A 230 12.70 -49.59 34.55
C GLU A 230 13.09 -48.13 34.53
N GLU A 231 13.07 -47.55 33.32
CA GLU A 231 13.12 -46.11 33.14
C GLU A 231 11.96 -45.53 33.97
N SER A 232 12.30 -44.96 35.13
CA SER A 232 11.32 -44.51 36.11
C SER A 232 10.34 -43.57 35.41
N ALA A 233 9.04 -43.76 35.60
CA ALA A 233 7.99 -42.97 34.93
C ALA A 233 8.22 -41.45 35.04
N GLU A 234 8.89 -41.02 36.12
CA GLU A 234 9.34 -39.66 36.36
C GLU A 234 10.36 -39.15 35.34
N VAL A 235 11.30 -40.00 34.90
CA VAL A 235 12.31 -39.69 33.86
C VAL A 235 11.65 -39.60 32.48
N THR A 236 10.66 -40.46 32.20
CA THR A 236 9.90 -40.43 30.94
C THR A 236 8.97 -39.22 30.88
N GLU A 237 8.32 -38.85 31.98
CA GLU A 237 7.49 -37.63 32.09
C GLU A 237 8.36 -36.37 31.97
N ALA A 238 9.53 -36.35 32.61
CA ALA A 238 10.49 -35.26 32.47
C ALA A 238 10.98 -35.09 31.02
N ARG A 239 11.24 -36.20 30.31
CA ARG A 239 11.61 -36.17 28.88
C ARG A 239 10.46 -35.72 27.97
N ARG A 240 9.21 -36.06 28.31
CA ARG A 240 8.01 -35.61 27.59
C ARG A 240 7.78 -34.10 27.76
N LEU A 241 7.93 -33.59 28.98
CA LEU A 241 7.84 -32.16 29.27
C LEU A 241 8.95 -31.37 28.56
N TRP A 242 10.18 -31.87 28.56
CA TRP A 242 11.29 -31.24 27.81
C TRP A 242 11.06 -31.22 26.30
N ARG A 243 10.39 -32.22 25.74
CA ARG A 243 10.04 -32.25 24.32
C ARG A 243 8.98 -31.20 23.97
N ILE A 244 7.98 -31.02 24.81
CA ILE A 244 6.92 -30.01 24.62
C ILE A 244 7.51 -28.59 24.69
N VAL A 245 8.41 -28.34 25.66
CA VAL A 245 9.11 -27.04 25.77
C VAL A 245 9.96 -26.76 24.52
N HIS A 246 10.61 -27.77 23.96
CA HIS A 246 11.40 -27.61 22.75
C HIS A 246 10.54 -27.38 21.50
N ASP A 247 9.36 -28.01 21.39
CA ASP A 247 8.44 -27.78 20.27
C ASP A 247 7.84 -26.36 20.32
N VAL A 248 7.44 -25.89 21.49
CA VAL A 248 6.94 -24.51 21.69
C VAL A 248 8.03 -23.47 21.41
N ALA A 249 9.27 -23.74 21.82
CA ALA A 249 10.41 -22.86 21.52
C ALA A 249 10.88 -22.96 20.06
N GLY A 250 10.58 -24.06 19.36
CA GLY A 250 10.94 -24.30 17.96
C GLY A 250 10.02 -23.58 16.96
N GLU A 251 8.76 -23.30 17.34
CA GLU A 251 7.83 -22.54 16.50
C GLU A 251 8.19 -21.04 16.40
N GLU A 252 8.93 -20.47 17.35
CA GLU A 252 9.37 -19.07 17.28
C GLU A 252 10.57 -18.80 16.34
N VAL A 253 11.21 -19.83 15.78
CA VAL A 253 12.43 -19.67 14.95
C VAL A 253 12.16 -19.80 13.44
N SER A 254 10.91 -20.07 13.03
CA SER A 254 10.55 -20.29 11.61
C SER A 254 9.68 -19.19 10.96
N THR A 255 9.57 -18.01 11.58
CA THR A 255 9.00 -16.79 10.95
C THR A 255 10.06 -15.75 10.64
#